data_AF-A0A969JW38-F1
#
_entry.id   AF-A0A969JW38-F1
#
_cell.length_a   1.000
_cell.length_b   1.000
_cell.length_c   1.000
_cell.angle_alpha   90.00
_cell.angle_beta   90.00
_cell.angle_gamma   90.00
#
_symmetry.space_group_name_H-M   'P 1'
#
loop_
_entity.id
_entity.type
_entity.pdbx_description
1 polymer ?
#
loop_
_entity_poly.entity_id
_entity_poly.type
_entity_poly.pdbx_seq_one_letter_code
_entity_poly.pdbx_strand_id
1 'polypeptide(L)'
;MRTVCVALLVLGACVAHAEGIRTAAPVGASVYFISPADGDTLPATFVVRFGLRGMGVAPAGVDVVDTGHHHLLIDVAEMPNPELPLPASDQVVHFGKGQTETQVTLAPGVHTLRLVLGNYLHVPHDPPVASETITVTVQ
;
A
#
# COMPACT_ATOMS: atom_id res chain seq x y z
N MET A 1 16.40 23.70 65.42
CA MET A 1 16.82 24.12 64.06
C MET A 1 16.27 23.10 63.07
N ARG A 2 15.48 23.55 62.10
CA ARG A 2 14.83 22.72 61.07
C ARG A 2 15.75 22.72 59.84
N THR A 3 16.20 21.56 59.40
CA THR A 3 16.82 21.42 58.07
C THR A 3 15.93 20.50 57.25
N VAL A 4 15.23 21.09 56.29
CA VAL A 4 14.32 20.41 55.36
C VAL A 4 15.16 19.89 54.19
N CYS A 5 15.12 18.59 53.94
CA CYS A 5 15.65 18.00 52.70
C CYS A 5 14.58 18.15 51.60
N VAL A 6 14.88 18.92 50.56
CA VAL A 6 14.05 19.00 49.35
C VAL A 6 14.53 17.92 48.40
N ALA A 7 13.74 16.86 48.23
CA ALA A 7 13.96 15.85 47.20
C ALA A 7 13.48 16.41 45.85
N LEU A 8 14.40 16.61 44.91
CA LEU A 8 14.08 17.05 43.56
C LEU A 8 13.58 15.84 42.75
N LEU A 9 12.27 15.73 42.57
CA LEU A 9 11.65 14.71 41.73
C LEU A 9 11.79 15.14 40.25
N VAL A 10 12.71 14.52 39.51
CA VAL A 10 12.83 14.72 38.06
C VAL A 10 11.73 13.90 37.38
N LEU A 11 10.64 14.56 36.98
CA LEU A 11 9.65 13.96 36.06
C LEU A 11 10.33 13.83 34.68
N GLY A 12 10.75 12.61 34.34
CA GLY A 12 11.08 12.27 32.95
C GLY A 12 9.81 12.35 32.11
N ALA A 13 9.74 13.32 31.20
CA ALA A 13 8.69 13.37 30.20
C ALA A 13 8.88 12.19 29.25
N CYS A 14 8.00 11.19 29.35
CA CYS A 14 7.85 10.16 28.35
C CYS A 14 7.33 10.85 27.08
N VAL A 15 8.21 11.13 26.12
CA VAL A 15 7.79 11.52 24.79
C VAL A 15 7.21 10.26 24.14
N ALA A 16 5.89 10.09 24.24
CA ALA A 16 5.17 9.12 23.45
C ALA A 16 5.34 9.55 21.98
N HIS A 17 6.21 8.86 21.25
CA HIS A 17 6.23 8.97 19.80
C HIS A 17 4.89 8.41 19.33
N ALA A 18 4.09 9.24 18.67
CA ALA A 18 2.97 8.72 17.89
C ALA A 18 3.60 7.87 16.79
N GLU A 19 3.62 6.55 16.97
CA GLU A 19 3.94 5.65 15.88
C GLU A 19 2.91 5.91 14.78
N GLY A 20 3.39 6.20 13.56
CA GLY A 20 2.52 6.43 12.42
C GLY A 20 1.62 5.22 12.17
N ILE A 21 0.47 5.43 11.53
CA ILE A 21 -0.47 4.35 11.19
C ILE A 21 0.06 3.35 10.13
N ARG A 22 1.31 3.53 9.70
CA ARG A 22 2.02 2.68 8.74
C ARG A 22 2.62 1.49 9.48
N THR A 23 2.67 0.35 8.81
CA THR A 23 3.33 -0.85 9.33
C THR A 23 4.58 -1.15 8.52
N ALA A 24 5.63 -1.65 9.17
CA ALA A 24 6.90 -1.96 8.52
C ALA A 24 6.73 -3.05 7.44
N ALA A 25 7.43 -2.91 6.32
CA ALA A 25 7.55 -3.94 5.31
C ALA A 25 8.79 -4.82 5.60
N PRO A 26 8.68 -6.16 5.52
CA PRO A 26 9.84 -7.04 5.57
C PRO A 26 10.86 -6.72 4.46
N VAL A 27 12.15 -6.89 4.76
CA VAL A 27 13.21 -6.70 3.76
C VAL A 27 13.00 -7.65 2.58
N GLY A 28 13.00 -7.09 1.38
CA GLY A 28 12.78 -7.85 0.14
C GLY A 28 11.32 -8.14 -0.19
N ALA A 29 10.37 -7.58 0.59
CA ALA A 29 8.96 -7.58 0.22
C ALA A 29 8.76 -6.86 -1.13
N SER A 30 7.97 -7.45 -2.01
CA SER A 30 7.68 -6.88 -3.33
C SER A 30 6.31 -7.29 -3.82
N VAL A 31 5.60 -6.34 -4.44
CA VAL A 31 4.37 -6.56 -5.18
C VAL A 31 4.66 -6.32 -6.67
N TYR A 32 4.12 -7.16 -7.55
CA TYR A 32 4.43 -7.14 -8.97
C TYR A 32 3.26 -7.61 -9.83
N PHE A 33 3.26 -7.24 -11.10
CA PHE A 33 2.30 -7.77 -12.07
C PHE A 33 2.75 -9.16 -12.52
N ILE A 34 1.86 -10.14 -12.39
CA ILE A 34 1.98 -11.42 -13.11
C ILE A 34 1.52 -11.21 -14.56
N SER A 35 0.43 -10.46 -14.73
CA SER A 35 -0.06 -9.97 -16.01
C SER A 35 -0.90 -8.70 -15.79
N PRO A 36 -1.00 -7.78 -16.76
CA PRO A 36 -0.23 -7.74 -18.01
C PRO A 36 1.25 -7.39 -17.77
N ALA A 37 2.07 -7.58 -18.79
CA ALA A 37 3.45 -7.10 -18.81
C ALA A 37 3.51 -5.65 -19.29
N ASP A 38 4.61 -4.97 -18.98
CA ASP A 38 4.89 -3.64 -19.52
C ASP A 38 5.00 -3.67 -21.04
N GLY A 39 4.33 -2.74 -21.71
CA GLY A 39 4.24 -2.63 -23.16
C GLY A 39 3.16 -3.48 -23.83
N ASP A 40 2.38 -4.26 -23.06
CA ASP A 40 1.34 -5.11 -23.64
C ASP A 40 0.25 -4.30 -24.37
N THR A 41 -0.25 -4.86 -25.48
CA THR A 41 -1.47 -4.40 -26.15
C THR A 41 -2.62 -5.32 -25.79
N LEU A 42 -3.70 -4.77 -25.24
CA LEU A 42 -4.78 -5.51 -24.59
C LEU A 42 -6.14 -5.12 -25.18
N PRO A 43 -7.14 -6.03 -25.17
CA PRO A 43 -8.51 -5.66 -25.47
C PRO A 43 -9.06 -4.69 -24.41
N ALA A 44 -10.17 -3.99 -24.72
CA ALA A 44 -10.87 -3.10 -23.79
C ALA A 44 -11.08 -3.68 -22.37
N THR A 45 -11.37 -4.98 -22.29
CA THR A 45 -11.54 -5.69 -21.02
C THR A 45 -10.50 -6.81 -20.89
N PHE A 46 -9.68 -6.74 -19.85
CA PHE A 46 -8.58 -7.69 -19.62
C PHE A 46 -8.43 -8.03 -18.13
N VAL A 47 -7.69 -9.12 -17.84
CA VAL A 47 -7.42 -9.57 -16.48
C VAL A 47 -6.06 -9.05 -16.02
N VAL A 48 -6.03 -8.43 -14.85
CA VAL A 48 -4.80 -8.06 -14.14
C VAL A 48 -4.59 -9.06 -13.01
N ARG A 49 -3.41 -9.69 -12.96
CA ARG A 49 -3.02 -10.67 -11.94
C ARG A 49 -1.88 -10.11 -11.10
N PHE A 50 -2.03 -10.19 -9.78
CA PHE A 50 -1.11 -9.60 -8.80
C PHE A 50 -0.23 -10.68 -8.21
N GLY A 51 1.06 -10.39 -8.09
CA GLY A 51 2.04 -11.20 -7.38
C GLY A 51 2.53 -10.48 -6.13
N LEU A 52 2.82 -11.26 -5.09
CA LEU A 52 3.40 -10.79 -3.84
C LEU A 52 4.51 -11.74 -3.40
N ARG A 53 5.62 -11.20 -2.90
CA ARG A 53 6.73 -11.96 -2.30
C ARG A 53 7.11 -11.31 -0.96
N GLY A 54 7.44 -12.12 0.02
CA GLY A 54 7.93 -11.68 1.33
C GLY A 54 6.86 -11.21 2.32
N MET A 55 5.58 -11.28 1.94
CA MET A 55 4.42 -10.89 2.77
C MET A 55 3.20 -11.77 2.44
N GLY A 56 2.21 -11.77 3.33
CA GLY A 56 0.91 -12.42 3.13
C GLY A 56 -0.18 -11.46 2.66
N VAL A 57 -1.28 -12.02 2.15
CA VAL A 57 -2.49 -11.28 1.80
C VAL A 57 -3.53 -11.50 2.90
N ALA A 58 -4.04 -10.40 3.47
CA ALA A 58 -5.12 -10.41 4.47
C ALA A 58 -6.21 -9.41 4.08
N PRO A 59 -7.49 -9.65 4.42
CA PRO A 59 -8.56 -8.67 4.20
C PRO A 59 -8.29 -7.35 4.93
N ALA A 60 -8.75 -6.25 4.35
CA ALA A 60 -8.79 -4.95 5.02
C ALA A 60 -9.54 -5.04 6.36
N GLY A 61 -9.08 -4.28 7.35
CA GLY A 61 -9.59 -4.31 8.72
C GLY A 61 -9.09 -5.47 9.58
N VAL A 62 -8.36 -6.43 9.03
CA VAL A 62 -7.76 -7.53 9.79
C VAL A 62 -6.27 -7.27 9.97
N ASP A 63 -5.88 -6.88 11.18
CA ASP A 63 -4.49 -6.57 11.51
C ASP A 63 -3.70 -7.86 11.77
N VAL A 64 -2.91 -8.28 10.78
CA VAL A 64 -2.00 -9.43 10.86
C VAL A 64 -0.61 -8.99 10.43
N VAL A 65 0.38 -9.35 11.24
CA VAL A 65 1.81 -9.08 10.99
C VAL A 65 2.23 -9.55 9.60
N ASP A 66 3.03 -8.73 8.92
CA ASP A 66 3.57 -9.00 7.58
C ASP A 66 2.52 -9.31 6.51
N THR A 67 1.33 -8.70 6.64
CA THR A 67 0.26 -8.81 5.65
C THR A 67 -0.29 -7.46 5.21
N GLY A 68 -0.98 -7.49 4.07
CA GLY A 68 -1.76 -6.37 3.57
C GLY A 68 -2.72 -6.83 2.48
N HIS A 69 -3.25 -5.89 1.72
CA HIS A 69 -4.07 -6.17 0.55
C HIS A 69 -3.70 -5.27 -0.63
N HIS A 70 -4.03 -5.75 -1.82
CA HIS A 70 -3.65 -5.10 -3.06
C HIS A 70 -4.49 -3.85 -3.32
N HIS A 71 -3.88 -2.90 -4.01
CA HIS A 71 -4.50 -1.78 -4.67
C HIS A 71 -3.95 -1.68 -6.08
N LEU A 72 -4.78 -1.28 -7.04
CA LEU A 72 -4.37 -0.98 -8.41
C LEU A 72 -4.61 0.50 -8.68
N LEU A 73 -3.53 1.22 -8.95
CA LEU A 73 -3.54 2.61 -9.40
C LEU A 73 -3.57 2.61 -10.94
N ILE A 74 -4.52 3.34 -11.50
CA ILE A 74 -4.77 3.47 -12.94
C ILE A 74 -4.64 4.94 -13.33
N ASP A 75 -3.68 5.26 -14.19
CA ASP A 75 -3.42 6.63 -14.66
C ASP A 75 -3.12 7.63 -13.54
N VAL A 76 -2.50 7.16 -12.46
CA VAL A 76 -2.05 7.98 -11.34
C VAL A 76 -0.58 8.34 -11.55
N ALA A 77 -0.31 9.61 -11.87
CA ALA A 77 1.03 10.10 -12.21
C ALA A 77 2.02 10.04 -11.05
N GLU A 78 1.56 10.39 -9.84
CA GLU A 78 2.39 10.44 -8.63
C GLU A 78 1.81 9.56 -7.54
N MET A 79 2.67 8.88 -6.79
CA MET A 79 2.24 8.05 -5.66
C MET A 79 1.49 8.93 -4.64
N PRO A 80 0.26 8.56 -4.21
CA PRO A 80 -0.42 9.25 -3.12
C PRO A 80 0.42 9.27 -1.85
N ASN A 81 0.15 10.23 -0.96
CA ASN A 81 0.87 10.36 0.30
C ASN A 81 0.85 9.02 1.09
N PRO A 82 2.00 8.37 1.33
CA PRO A 82 2.05 7.05 1.95
C PRO A 82 1.73 7.06 3.45
N GLU A 83 1.63 8.24 4.06
CA GLU A 83 1.22 8.41 5.47
C GLU A 83 -0.30 8.36 5.66
N LEU A 84 -1.07 8.33 4.56
CA LEU A 84 -2.53 8.31 4.58
C LEU A 84 -3.06 7.04 3.92
N PRO A 85 -4.30 6.63 4.26
CA PRO A 85 -5.00 5.62 3.49
C PRO A 85 -5.06 6.04 2.01
N LEU A 86 -4.88 5.08 1.11
CA LEU A 86 -5.04 5.33 -0.31
C LEU A 86 -6.44 5.89 -0.59
N PRO A 87 -6.56 6.99 -1.37
CA PRO A 87 -7.84 7.62 -1.59
C PRO A 87 -8.78 6.68 -2.34
N ALA A 88 -10.07 6.72 -2.02
CA ALA A 88 -11.08 6.07 -2.84
C ALA A 88 -11.37 6.96 -4.05
N SER A 89 -11.10 6.46 -5.25
CA SER A 89 -11.42 7.11 -6.51
C SER A 89 -11.55 6.07 -7.63
N ASP A 90 -12.04 6.49 -8.81
CA ASP A 90 -12.11 5.61 -9.98
C ASP A 90 -10.72 5.18 -10.49
N GLN A 91 -9.65 5.90 -10.07
CA GLN A 91 -8.26 5.63 -10.43
C GLN A 91 -7.54 4.74 -9.41
N VAL A 92 -8.13 4.48 -8.25
CA VAL A 92 -7.53 3.67 -7.18
C VAL A 92 -8.49 2.58 -6.80
N VAL A 93 -8.25 1.38 -7.31
CA VAL A 93 -9.11 0.21 -7.10
C VAL A 93 -8.62 -0.56 -5.86
N HIS A 94 -9.52 -0.82 -4.93
CA HIS A 94 -9.23 -1.46 -3.64
C HIS A 94 -9.58 -2.95 -3.65
N PHE A 95 -8.67 -3.81 -3.21
CA PHE A 95 -8.87 -5.26 -3.12
C PHE A 95 -8.86 -5.75 -1.66
N GLY A 96 -9.66 -5.09 -0.82
CA GLY A 96 -9.74 -5.34 0.62
C GLY A 96 -10.32 -6.69 1.04
N LYS A 97 -10.68 -7.59 0.12
CA LYS A 97 -11.07 -8.98 0.45
C LYS A 97 -9.94 -9.98 0.23
N GLY A 98 -8.73 -9.48 -0.08
CA GLY A 98 -7.57 -10.30 -0.39
C GLY A 98 -7.56 -10.83 -1.83
N GLN A 99 -8.18 -10.10 -2.77
CA GLN A 99 -8.14 -10.49 -4.17
C GLN A 99 -6.69 -10.41 -4.71
N THR A 100 -6.37 -11.36 -5.58
CA THR A 100 -5.06 -11.47 -6.26
C THR A 100 -5.18 -11.31 -7.77
N GLU A 101 -6.39 -11.06 -8.27
CA GLU A 101 -6.65 -10.70 -9.65
C GLU A 101 -7.94 -9.88 -9.75
N THR A 102 -8.08 -9.15 -10.85
CA THR A 102 -9.33 -8.48 -11.21
C THR A 102 -9.48 -8.44 -12.73
N GLN A 103 -10.71 -8.30 -13.18
CA GLN A 103 -10.99 -7.82 -14.54
C GLN A 103 -11.06 -6.29 -14.51
N VAL A 104 -10.44 -5.64 -15.48
CA VAL A 104 -10.49 -4.19 -15.67
C VAL A 104 -11.04 -3.91 -17.07
N THR A 105 -11.84 -2.86 -17.20
CA THR A 105 -12.26 -2.31 -18.48
C THR A 105 -11.76 -0.89 -18.61
N LEU A 106 -10.97 -0.60 -19.64
CA LEU A 106 -10.41 0.73 -19.90
C LEU A 106 -10.84 1.21 -21.30
N ALA A 107 -10.81 2.53 -21.50
CA ALA A 107 -11.04 3.12 -22.80
C ALA A 107 -9.86 2.79 -23.76
N PRO A 108 -10.05 2.83 -25.09
CA PRO A 108 -8.93 2.73 -26.02
C PRO A 108 -7.90 3.85 -25.79
N GLY A 109 -6.62 3.50 -25.70
CA GLY A 109 -5.56 4.45 -25.39
C GLY A 109 -4.37 3.86 -24.63
N VAL A 110 -3.44 4.72 -24.24
CA VAL A 110 -2.29 4.37 -23.40
C VAL A 110 -2.65 4.59 -21.95
N HIS A 111 -2.43 3.58 -21.12
CA HIS A 111 -2.71 3.61 -19.69
C HIS A 111 -1.48 3.22 -18.88
N THR A 112 -1.35 3.81 -17.69
CA THR A 112 -0.34 3.41 -16.70
C THR A 112 -0.99 2.66 -15.56
N LEU A 113 -0.36 1.57 -15.12
CA LEU A 113 -0.83 0.72 -14.04
C LEU A 113 0.27 0.56 -12.99
N ARG A 114 -0.11 0.62 -11.71
CA ARG A 114 0.81 0.37 -10.59
C ARG A 114 0.11 -0.38 -9.46
N LEU A 115 0.76 -1.39 -8.91
CA LEU A 115 0.28 -2.08 -7.71
C LEU A 115 0.87 -1.47 -6.45
N VAL A 116 0.07 -1.40 -5.39
CA VAL A 116 0.50 -1.00 -4.05
C VAL A 116 -0.10 -1.96 -3.03
N LEU A 117 0.72 -2.48 -2.12
CA LEU A 117 0.23 -3.21 -0.95
C LEU A 117 -0.01 -2.23 0.19
N GLY A 118 -1.26 -2.13 0.63
CA GLY A 118 -1.65 -1.37 1.82
C GLY A 118 -1.85 -2.30 3.01
N ASN A 119 -1.60 -1.80 4.22
CA ASN A 119 -1.90 -2.51 5.46
C ASN A 119 -3.42 -2.65 5.68
N TYR A 120 -3.82 -3.15 6.86
CA TYR A 120 -5.23 -3.32 7.22
C TYR A 120 -6.07 -2.03 7.17
N LEU A 121 -5.46 -0.85 7.17
CA LEU A 121 -6.11 0.47 7.06
C LEU A 121 -6.03 1.08 5.64
N HIS A 122 -5.58 0.34 4.63
CA HIS A 122 -5.30 0.84 3.26
C HIS A 122 -4.13 1.82 3.19
N VAL A 123 -3.30 1.88 4.24
CA VAL A 123 -2.11 2.75 4.29
C VAL A 123 -0.92 1.97 3.73
N PRO A 124 -0.14 2.52 2.79
CA PRO A 124 1.08 1.88 2.32
C PRO A 124 2.06 1.57 3.47
N HIS A 125 2.71 0.40 3.39
CA HIS A 125 3.74 -0.02 4.35
C HIS A 125 4.96 0.91 4.37
N ASP A 126 5.88 0.73 5.31
CA ASP A 126 7.16 1.45 5.40
C ASP A 126 8.40 0.54 5.28
N PRO A 127 9.22 0.68 4.23
CA PRO A 127 8.98 1.48 3.02
C PRO A 127 7.75 0.97 2.23
N PRO A 128 7.16 1.79 1.33
CA PRO A 128 6.03 1.35 0.51
C PRO A 128 6.36 0.12 -0.32
N VAL A 129 5.53 -0.92 -0.22
CA VAL A 129 5.59 -2.10 -1.09
C VAL A 129 4.74 -1.81 -2.32
N ALA A 130 5.39 -1.26 -3.35
CA ALA A 130 4.76 -0.90 -4.61
C ALA A 130 5.52 -1.54 -5.78
N SER A 131 4.81 -1.83 -6.87
CA SER A 131 5.44 -2.30 -8.10
C SER A 131 6.10 -1.15 -8.85
N GLU A 132 6.92 -1.51 -9.83
CA GLU A 132 7.19 -0.63 -10.97
C GLU A 132 5.86 -0.24 -11.65
N THR A 133 5.83 0.95 -12.22
CA THR A 133 4.73 1.36 -13.09
C THR A 133 4.90 0.68 -14.44
N ILE A 134 3.84 0.04 -14.93
CA ILE A 134 3.79 -0.50 -16.29
C ILE A 134 2.90 0.38 -17.16
N THR A 135 3.17 0.38 -18.45
CA THR A 135 2.38 1.05 -19.49
C THR A 135 1.74 -0.01 -20.38
N VAL A 136 0.44 0.09 -20.62
CA VAL A 136 -0.29 -0.80 -21.52
C VAL A 136 -1.05 0.01 -22.57
N THR A 137 -1.28 -0.59 -23.73
CA THR A 137 -2.10 0.01 -24.79
C THR A 137 -3.41 -0.77 -24.95
N VAL A 138 -4.53 -0.10 -24.90
CA VAL A 138 -5.87 -0.70 -25.02
C VAL A 138 -6.44 -0.41 -26.41
N GLN A 139 -6.93 -1.45 -27.09
CA GLN A 139 -7.50 -1.41 -28.45
C GLN A 139 -8.81 -2.19 -28.57
#